data_AF-A0A497B463-F1
#
_entry.id   AF-A0A497B463-F1
#
_cell.length_a   1.000
_cell.length_b   1.000
_cell.length_c   1.000
_cell.angle_alpha   90.00
_cell.angle_beta   90.00
_cell.angle_gamma   90.00
#
_symmetry.space_group_name_H-M   'P 1'
#
loop_
_entity.id
_entity.type
_entity.pdbx_description
1 polymer ?
#
loop_
_entity_poly.entity_id
_entity_poly.type
_entity_poly.pdbx_seq_one_letter_code
_entity_poly.pdbx_strand_id
1 'polypeptide(L)'
;MRKAVRIPERKGILLILLWMSLLNLAFGPPVLREKDIGGLRLFPGQLKAMKGMKPPDIEAKAYLLADYATGTVLVAYNEHQPLPPASLTKIMTAIIALERSNPEATVTVGQKAVQVEGARMGLRAGEDIPLKDLLYGLLLVSANDAAIAIAEYVAGSEGEFVALMNAKAAELGMNNTHFANCHGLDTENHYASAYDLWLLTRYALANPTFAAIVSTAEHTSGSYRLTSINRFLKLYPGADGVKTGTTPGAGECLIASATREGQKAVAIVLNSPDRYGEAASLLDYYFRNYTLLSLDAGPSPLNLWHSPDGSIYKLEVEGERAL
;
A
#
# COMPACT_ATOMS: atom_id res chain seq x y z
N MET A 1 3.77 -84.97 8.54
CA MET A 1 2.88 -83.91 9.07
C MET A 1 3.68 -82.63 9.30
N ARG A 2 3.49 -81.58 8.49
CA ARG A 2 4.09 -80.25 8.71
C ARG A 2 3.01 -79.31 9.27
N LYS A 3 3.25 -78.70 10.43
CA LYS A 3 2.33 -77.79 11.13
C LYS A 3 2.19 -76.47 10.37
N ALA A 4 0.97 -76.01 10.16
CA ALA A 4 0.66 -74.68 9.64
C ALA A 4 0.95 -73.60 10.71
N VAL A 5 1.63 -72.52 10.32
CA VAL A 5 1.91 -71.36 11.18
C VAL A 5 0.86 -70.29 10.90
N ARG A 6 0.20 -69.80 11.96
CA ARG A 6 -0.84 -68.78 11.91
C ARG A 6 -0.22 -67.40 11.67
N ILE A 7 -0.64 -66.71 10.62
CA ILE A 7 -0.25 -65.32 10.32
C ILE A 7 -1.21 -64.38 11.07
N PRO A 8 -0.75 -63.37 11.85
CA PRO A 8 -1.64 -62.49 12.60
C PRO A 8 -2.39 -61.51 11.68
N GLU A 9 -3.65 -61.20 12.01
CA GLU A 9 -4.48 -60.25 11.25
C GLU A 9 -3.90 -58.82 11.30
N ARG A 10 -3.74 -58.20 10.11
CA ARG A 10 -3.22 -56.83 9.90
C ARG A 10 -4.13 -55.68 10.37
N LYS A 11 -5.25 -55.97 11.06
CA LYS A 11 -6.24 -54.95 11.45
C LYS A 11 -5.70 -53.95 12.49
N GLY A 12 -4.78 -54.37 13.36
CA GLY A 12 -4.18 -53.49 14.36
C GLY A 12 -3.29 -52.39 13.78
N ILE A 13 -2.53 -52.70 12.71
CA ILE A 13 -1.61 -51.74 12.08
C ILE A 13 -2.38 -50.63 11.35
N LEU A 14 -3.48 -50.97 10.69
CA LEU A 14 -4.30 -49.99 9.97
C LEU A 14 -4.98 -49.01 10.94
N LEU A 15 -5.45 -49.49 12.09
CA LEU A 15 -6.03 -48.65 13.15
C LEU A 15 -5.00 -47.70 13.76
N ILE A 16 -3.74 -48.15 13.94
CA ILE A 16 -2.65 -47.30 14.42
C ILE A 16 -2.32 -46.20 13.41
N LEU A 17 -2.23 -46.54 12.12
CA LEU A 17 -1.94 -45.55 11.06
C LEU A 17 -3.07 -44.52 10.91
N LEU A 18 -4.33 -44.93 11.04
CA LEU A 18 -5.49 -44.03 11.05
C LEU A 18 -5.51 -43.12 12.29
N TRP A 19 -5.13 -43.66 13.46
CA TRP A 19 -4.96 -42.86 14.67
C TRP A 19 -3.82 -41.83 14.56
N MET A 20 -2.70 -42.22 13.94
CA MET A 20 -1.58 -41.31 13.70
C MET A 20 -1.89 -40.25 12.65
N SER A 21 -2.71 -40.54 11.63
CA SER A 21 -3.13 -39.52 10.65
C SER A 21 -4.12 -38.52 11.27
N LEU A 22 -5.02 -38.98 12.15
CA LEU A 22 -5.92 -38.12 12.92
C LEU A 22 -5.17 -37.21 13.91
N LEU A 23 -4.08 -37.68 14.51
CA LEU A 23 -3.19 -36.87 15.35
C LEU A 23 -2.49 -35.74 14.58
N ASN A 24 -2.23 -35.93 13.28
CA ASN A 24 -1.64 -34.89 12.43
C ASN A 24 -2.66 -33.87 11.89
N LEU A 25 -3.96 -34.16 11.98
CA LEU A 25 -5.04 -33.22 11.59
C LEU A 25 -5.35 -32.19 12.70
N ALA A 26 -4.90 -32.43 13.93
CA ALA A 26 -5.15 -31.56 15.09
C ALA A 26 -4.11 -30.45 15.27
N PHE A 27 -2.99 -30.51 14.54
CA PHE A 27 -1.99 -29.46 14.52
C PHE A 27 -2.09 -28.75 13.18
N GLY A 28 -2.65 -27.54 13.19
CA GLY A 28 -2.46 -26.61 12.08
C GLY A 28 -0.97 -26.39 11.80
N PRO A 29 -0.61 -25.73 10.68
CA PRO A 29 0.77 -25.35 10.43
C PRO A 29 1.36 -24.70 11.69
N PRO A 30 2.63 -25.01 12.04
CA PRO A 30 3.22 -24.53 13.29
C PRO A 30 3.12 -23.00 13.35
N VAL A 31 2.35 -22.51 14.32
CA VAL A 31 2.23 -21.07 14.60
C VAL A 31 3.37 -20.70 15.53
N LEU A 32 4.26 -19.83 15.06
CA LEU A 32 5.31 -19.23 15.90
C LEU A 32 4.64 -18.47 17.05
N ARG A 33 5.03 -18.79 18.29
CA ARG A 33 4.62 -18.06 19.49
C ARG A 33 5.79 -17.28 20.05
N GLU A 34 5.50 -16.30 20.88
CA GLU A 34 6.50 -15.42 21.52
C GLU A 34 7.64 -16.19 22.22
N LYS A 35 7.33 -17.32 22.87
CA LYS A 35 8.33 -18.22 23.49
C LYS A 35 9.29 -18.88 22.50
N ASP A 36 8.90 -18.99 21.23
CA ASP A 36 9.72 -19.58 20.16
C ASP A 36 10.72 -18.55 19.61
N ILE A 37 10.47 -17.25 19.82
CA ILE A 37 11.30 -16.12 19.36
C ILE A 37 12.53 -15.93 20.26
N GLY A 38 12.38 -16.09 21.59
CA GLY A 38 13.49 -15.98 22.54
C GLY A 38 14.61 -17.03 22.37
N GLY A 39 14.41 -18.02 21.49
CA GLY A 39 15.38 -19.05 21.14
C GLY A 39 15.76 -19.09 19.66
N LEU A 40 15.34 -18.11 18.84
CA LEU A 40 15.56 -18.13 17.40
C LEU A 40 17.04 -17.85 17.08
N ARG A 41 17.84 -18.92 17.07
CA ARG A 41 19.23 -18.87 16.61
C ARG A 41 19.22 -18.79 15.09
N LEU A 42 19.62 -17.66 14.54
CA LEU A 42 19.93 -17.53 13.12
C LEU A 42 21.19 -18.35 12.82
N PHE A 43 21.03 -19.45 12.08
CA PHE A 43 22.16 -20.25 11.66
C PHE A 43 22.82 -19.64 10.42
N PRO A 44 24.15 -19.82 10.22
CA PRO A 44 24.84 -19.33 9.02
C PRO A 44 24.18 -19.75 7.70
N GLY A 45 23.53 -20.92 7.66
CA GLY A 45 22.75 -21.38 6.51
C GLY A 45 21.50 -20.53 6.24
N GLN A 46 20.81 -20.07 7.27
CA GLN A 46 19.67 -19.14 7.14
C GLN A 46 20.14 -17.75 6.70
N LEU A 47 21.24 -17.24 7.28
CA LEU A 47 21.86 -15.99 6.82
C LEU A 47 22.28 -16.08 5.35
N LYS A 48 22.82 -17.23 4.92
CA LYS A 48 23.21 -17.48 3.53
C LYS A 48 21.99 -17.57 2.61
N ALA A 49 20.90 -18.20 3.06
CA ALA A 49 19.63 -18.24 2.33
C ALA A 49 19.03 -16.84 2.16
N MET A 50 19.02 -16.03 3.22
CA MET A 50 18.58 -14.62 3.17
C MET A 50 19.44 -13.79 2.21
N LYS A 51 20.78 -13.97 2.23
CA LYS A 51 21.69 -13.30 1.28
C LYS A 51 21.54 -13.79 -0.17
N GLY A 52 20.94 -14.96 -0.39
CA GLY A 52 20.73 -15.54 -1.71
C GLY A 52 19.38 -15.21 -2.34
N MET A 53 18.49 -14.54 -1.61
CA MET A 53 17.20 -14.11 -2.12
C MET A 53 17.39 -13.03 -3.18
N LYS A 54 17.08 -13.36 -4.43
CA LYS A 54 17.07 -12.39 -5.52
C LYS A 54 15.68 -11.77 -5.63
N PRO A 55 15.58 -10.43 -5.75
CA PRO A 55 14.31 -9.80 -6.10
C PRO A 55 13.85 -10.29 -7.47
N PRO A 56 12.54 -10.18 -7.78
CA PRO A 56 12.04 -10.50 -9.11
C PRO A 56 12.67 -9.58 -10.16
N ASP A 57 12.77 -10.07 -11.40
CA ASP A 57 13.15 -9.23 -12.54
C ASP A 57 11.98 -8.29 -12.86
N ILE A 58 12.24 -6.99 -12.84
CA ILE A 58 11.26 -5.91 -13.06
C ILE A 58 11.84 -4.96 -14.10
N GLU A 59 11.06 -4.65 -15.13
CA GLU A 59 11.43 -3.81 -16.27
C GLU A 59 10.99 -2.34 -16.12
N ALA A 60 10.14 -2.02 -15.12
CA ALA A 60 9.82 -0.64 -14.78
C ALA A 60 11.07 0.25 -14.61
N LYS A 61 10.99 1.50 -15.10
CA LYS A 61 12.13 2.44 -15.01
C LYS A 61 12.55 2.74 -13.58
N ALA A 62 11.59 2.74 -12.65
CA ALA A 62 11.83 2.80 -11.22
C ALA A 62 10.77 1.97 -10.49
N TYR A 63 11.18 1.33 -9.39
CA TYR A 63 10.26 0.57 -8.56
C TYR A 63 10.72 0.50 -7.10
N LEU A 64 9.77 0.21 -6.22
CA LEU A 64 9.98 0.07 -4.79
C LEU A 64 8.98 -0.94 -4.21
N LEU A 65 9.45 -1.77 -3.27
CA LEU A 65 8.64 -2.65 -2.43
C LEU A 65 8.96 -2.35 -0.96
N ALA A 66 7.92 -2.09 -0.18
CA ALA A 66 8.09 -1.77 1.24
C ALA A 66 7.03 -2.45 2.12
N ASP A 67 7.40 -2.70 3.37
CA ASP A 67 6.47 -3.04 4.45
C ASP A 67 5.80 -1.77 5.01
N TYR A 68 4.48 -1.79 5.11
CA TYR A 68 3.70 -0.65 5.58
C TYR A 68 3.92 -0.30 7.04
N ALA A 69 3.95 -1.30 7.92
CA ALA A 69 3.97 -1.08 9.35
C ALA A 69 5.30 -0.46 9.81
N THR A 70 6.41 -1.04 9.34
CA THR A 70 7.77 -0.63 9.72
C THR A 70 8.29 0.54 8.89
N GLY A 71 7.72 0.78 7.70
CA GLY A 71 8.29 1.75 6.76
C GLY A 71 9.48 1.24 5.96
N THR A 72 9.92 0.00 6.20
CA THR A 72 11.16 -0.54 5.64
C THR A 72 11.03 -0.77 4.14
N VAL A 73 11.93 -0.16 3.38
CA VAL A 73 12.13 -0.46 1.95
C VAL A 73 12.93 -1.75 1.82
N LEU A 74 12.38 -2.73 1.10
CA LEU A 74 12.93 -4.09 1.00
C LEU A 74 13.59 -4.35 -0.35
N VAL A 75 12.99 -3.82 -1.41
CA VAL A 75 13.52 -3.89 -2.77
C VAL A 75 13.31 -2.54 -3.42
N ALA A 76 14.31 -2.02 -4.11
CA ALA A 76 14.22 -0.75 -4.81
C ALA A 76 15.17 -0.73 -6.02
N TYR A 77 14.78 0.05 -7.03
CA TYR A 77 15.62 0.38 -8.17
C TYR A 77 15.22 1.76 -8.68
N ASN A 78 16.22 2.64 -8.82
CA ASN A 78 16.03 4.04 -9.23
C ASN A 78 14.93 4.75 -8.42
N GLU A 79 14.78 4.39 -7.15
CA GLU A 79 13.66 4.81 -6.32
C GLU A 79 13.63 6.31 -6.06
N HIS A 80 14.78 6.98 -6.14
CA HIS A 80 14.90 8.44 -6.03
C HIS A 80 14.89 9.15 -7.40
N GLN A 81 14.77 8.43 -8.52
CA GLN A 81 14.74 9.03 -9.85
C GLN A 81 13.43 9.81 -10.05
N PRO A 82 13.49 11.11 -10.41
CA PRO A 82 12.31 11.89 -10.75
C PRO A 82 11.69 11.40 -12.06
N LEU A 83 10.43 10.97 -12.03
CA LEU A 83 9.66 10.53 -13.19
C LEU A 83 8.26 11.17 -13.18
N PRO A 84 7.62 11.33 -14.34
CA PRO A 84 6.23 11.80 -14.38
C PRO A 84 5.31 10.81 -13.64
N PRO A 85 4.56 11.24 -12.60
CA PRO A 85 3.75 10.34 -11.77
C PRO A 85 2.40 10.00 -12.41
N ALA A 86 2.01 10.67 -13.50
CA ALA A 86 0.67 10.63 -14.04
C ALA A 86 -0.39 10.81 -12.93
N SER A 87 -1.51 10.10 -12.99
CA SER A 87 -2.59 10.20 -12.00
C SER A 87 -2.25 9.70 -10.58
N LEU A 88 -1.03 9.22 -10.32
CA LEU A 88 -0.59 8.99 -8.93
C LEU A 88 -0.57 10.30 -8.12
N THR A 89 -0.42 11.44 -8.79
CA THR A 89 -0.59 12.80 -8.26
C THR A 89 -1.88 12.98 -7.46
N LYS A 90 -2.96 12.29 -7.85
CA LYS A 90 -4.27 12.44 -7.22
C LYS A 90 -4.32 11.94 -5.77
N ILE A 91 -3.31 11.17 -5.33
CA ILE A 91 -3.16 10.82 -3.91
C ILE A 91 -2.92 12.09 -3.09
N MET A 92 -2.01 12.97 -3.53
CA MET A 92 -1.74 14.25 -2.87
C MET A 92 -2.99 15.13 -2.85
N THR A 93 -3.71 15.20 -3.97
CA THR A 93 -4.98 15.95 -4.06
C THR A 93 -6.02 15.46 -3.06
N ALA A 94 -6.18 14.13 -2.92
CA ALA A 94 -7.11 13.55 -1.96
C ALA A 94 -6.72 13.89 -0.51
N ILE A 95 -5.43 13.81 -0.17
CA ILE A 95 -4.94 14.08 1.19
C ILE A 95 -5.15 15.53 1.60
N ILE A 96 -4.80 16.49 0.75
CA ILE A 96 -5.03 17.91 1.05
C ILE A 96 -6.52 18.20 1.27
N ALA A 97 -7.39 17.60 0.44
CA ALA A 97 -8.83 17.77 0.61
C ALA A 97 -9.34 17.19 1.93
N LEU A 98 -8.89 15.98 2.30
CA LEU A 98 -9.26 15.32 3.56
C LEU A 98 -8.74 16.04 4.81
N GLU A 99 -7.59 16.72 4.72
CA GLU A 99 -7.03 17.50 5.84
C GLU A 99 -7.71 18.85 6.01
N ARG A 100 -8.18 19.47 4.92
CA ARG A 100 -8.65 20.86 4.91
C ARG A 100 -10.16 21.00 4.82
N SER A 101 -10.90 19.92 4.66
CA SER A 101 -12.34 20.00 4.43
C SER A 101 -13.07 18.78 4.98
N ASN A 102 -14.34 18.99 5.31
CA ASN A 102 -15.23 17.90 5.68
C ASN A 102 -15.66 17.15 4.39
N PRO A 103 -15.48 15.82 4.30
CA PRO A 103 -15.93 15.04 3.14
C PRO A 103 -17.43 15.18 2.82
N GLU A 104 -18.26 15.51 3.81
CA GLU A 104 -19.69 15.71 3.61
C GLU A 104 -20.05 17.15 3.19
N ALA A 105 -19.06 18.04 3.00
CA ALA A 105 -19.32 19.40 2.53
C ALA A 105 -19.73 19.41 1.05
N THR A 106 -20.64 20.32 0.71
CA THR A 106 -21.07 20.54 -0.66
C THR A 106 -20.06 21.38 -1.43
N VAL A 107 -19.70 20.91 -2.63
CA VAL A 107 -18.84 21.60 -3.59
C VAL A 107 -19.66 21.99 -4.81
N THR A 108 -19.66 23.27 -5.16
CA THR A 108 -20.23 23.76 -6.42
C THR A 108 -19.18 23.65 -7.52
N VAL A 109 -19.50 22.92 -8.59
CA VAL A 109 -18.55 22.65 -9.69
C VAL A 109 -18.31 23.90 -10.53
N GLY A 110 -17.05 24.33 -10.65
CA GLY A 110 -16.64 25.45 -11.49
C GLY A 110 -16.60 25.13 -12.99
N GLN A 111 -16.54 26.19 -13.82
CA GLN A 111 -16.44 26.03 -15.28
C GLN A 111 -15.10 25.41 -15.74
N LYS A 112 -14.00 25.67 -15.01
CA LYS A 112 -12.69 25.09 -15.38
C LYS A 112 -12.68 23.58 -15.21
N ALA A 113 -13.34 23.08 -14.16
CA ALA A 113 -13.44 21.65 -13.88
C ALA A 113 -14.03 20.86 -15.05
N VAL A 114 -15.06 21.38 -15.73
CA VAL A 114 -15.69 20.67 -16.85
C VAL A 114 -14.94 20.79 -18.18
N GLN A 115 -13.93 21.67 -18.25
CA GLN A 115 -13.12 21.92 -19.44
C GLN A 115 -11.84 21.06 -19.49
N VAL A 116 -11.35 20.57 -18.35
CA VAL A 116 -10.08 19.82 -18.24
C VAL A 116 -10.10 18.51 -19.03
N GLU A 117 -9.11 18.25 -19.89
CA GLU A 117 -9.07 17.02 -20.69
C GLU A 117 -8.80 15.74 -19.88
N GLY A 118 -8.82 14.58 -20.55
CA GLY A 118 -8.51 13.28 -19.95
C GLY A 118 -9.70 12.59 -19.28
N ALA A 119 -9.42 11.72 -18.31
CA ALA A 119 -10.45 10.97 -17.59
C ALA A 119 -11.35 11.92 -16.78
N ARG A 120 -12.66 11.70 -16.83
CA ARG A 120 -13.67 12.55 -16.18
C ARG A 120 -14.76 11.69 -15.54
N MET A 121 -15.37 12.17 -14.47
CA MET A 121 -16.60 11.56 -13.93
C MET A 121 -17.88 12.17 -14.53
N GLY A 122 -17.75 13.24 -15.31
CA GLY A 122 -18.84 13.83 -16.08
C GLY A 122 -19.56 14.94 -15.34
N LEU A 123 -18.83 15.72 -14.55
CA LEU A 123 -19.38 16.84 -13.79
C LEU A 123 -20.01 17.91 -14.69
N ARG A 124 -20.99 18.63 -14.17
CA ARG A 124 -21.63 19.79 -14.83
C ARG A 124 -21.36 21.07 -14.04
N ALA A 125 -21.00 22.13 -14.75
CA ALA A 125 -20.77 23.42 -14.13
C ALA A 125 -22.03 23.93 -13.42
N GLY A 126 -21.85 24.43 -12.20
CA GLY A 126 -22.91 24.93 -11.33
C GLY A 126 -23.70 23.85 -10.59
N GLU A 127 -23.39 22.56 -10.77
CA GLU A 127 -24.00 21.53 -9.93
C GLU A 127 -23.32 21.44 -8.56
N ASP A 128 -24.10 21.06 -7.55
CA ASP A 128 -23.66 20.85 -6.19
C ASP A 128 -23.45 19.35 -5.94
N ILE A 129 -22.27 18.98 -5.44
CA ILE A 129 -21.89 17.60 -5.18
C ILE A 129 -21.11 17.48 -3.86
N PRO A 130 -21.34 16.45 -3.03
CA PRO A 130 -20.53 16.22 -1.85
C PRO A 130 -19.05 16.00 -2.19
N LEU A 131 -18.14 16.58 -1.41
CA LEU A 131 -16.68 16.41 -1.58
C LEU A 131 -16.29 14.92 -1.60
N LYS A 132 -16.94 14.10 -0.79
CA LYS A 132 -16.76 12.64 -0.75
C LYS A 132 -16.97 11.99 -2.11
N ASP A 133 -18.00 12.40 -2.85
CA ASP A 133 -18.28 11.82 -4.18
C ASP A 133 -17.24 12.27 -5.21
N LEU A 134 -16.74 13.50 -5.08
CA LEU A 134 -15.57 13.96 -5.85
C LEU A 134 -14.33 13.14 -5.52
N LEU A 135 -14.09 12.80 -4.24
CA LEU A 135 -12.97 11.95 -3.83
C LEU A 135 -13.10 10.52 -4.39
N TYR A 136 -14.31 9.95 -4.42
CA TYR A 136 -14.55 8.68 -5.10
C TYR A 136 -14.29 8.79 -6.60
N GLY A 137 -14.75 9.86 -7.27
CA GLY A 137 -14.44 10.12 -8.69
C GLY A 137 -12.94 10.22 -8.95
N LEU A 138 -12.25 10.99 -8.12
CA LEU A 138 -10.81 11.23 -8.17
C LEU A 138 -10.02 9.93 -8.06
N LEU A 139 -10.40 9.03 -7.15
CA LEU A 139 -9.60 7.84 -6.82
C LEU A 139 -10.02 6.58 -7.59
N LEU A 140 -11.32 6.36 -7.84
CA LEU A 140 -11.80 5.17 -8.55
C LEU A 140 -11.65 5.30 -10.07
N VAL A 141 -12.13 6.40 -10.64
CA VAL A 141 -12.14 6.60 -12.11
C VAL A 141 -11.07 7.58 -12.58
N SER A 142 -10.25 8.08 -11.66
CA SER A 142 -9.13 8.97 -11.97
C SER A 142 -9.58 10.30 -12.60
N ALA A 143 -10.76 10.79 -12.20
CA ALA A 143 -11.42 11.98 -12.73
C ALA A 143 -10.58 13.25 -12.55
N ASN A 144 -10.23 13.92 -13.66
CA ASN A 144 -9.53 15.20 -13.69
C ASN A 144 -10.49 16.36 -13.36
N ASP A 145 -11.75 16.28 -13.81
CA ASP A 145 -12.80 17.24 -13.47
C ASP A 145 -13.03 17.30 -11.95
N ALA A 146 -13.04 16.13 -11.28
CA ALA A 146 -13.06 16.06 -9.83
C ALA A 146 -11.83 16.70 -9.17
N ALA A 147 -10.63 16.48 -9.72
CA ALA A 147 -9.41 17.06 -9.17
C ALA A 147 -9.42 18.60 -9.20
N ILE A 148 -9.88 19.19 -10.32
CA ILE A 148 -9.99 20.64 -10.45
C ILE A 148 -11.10 21.18 -9.54
N ALA A 149 -12.26 20.53 -9.48
CA ALA A 149 -13.35 20.96 -8.59
C ALA A 149 -12.93 20.95 -7.11
N ILE A 150 -12.20 19.91 -6.69
CA ILE A 150 -11.60 19.83 -5.34
C ILE A 150 -10.61 20.97 -5.12
N ALA A 151 -9.73 21.23 -6.09
CA ALA A 151 -8.71 22.27 -5.98
C ALA A 151 -9.33 23.68 -5.86
N GLU A 152 -10.31 23.98 -6.71
CA GLU A 152 -11.06 25.24 -6.66
C GLU A 152 -11.81 25.41 -5.34
N TYR A 153 -12.43 24.34 -4.83
CA TYR A 153 -13.15 24.37 -3.56
C TYR A 153 -12.22 24.62 -2.36
N VAL A 154 -11.12 23.88 -2.27
CA VAL A 154 -10.23 23.88 -1.10
C VAL A 154 -9.34 25.13 -1.05
N ALA A 155 -8.87 25.61 -2.21
CA ALA A 155 -7.85 26.66 -2.28
C ALA A 155 -8.27 27.88 -3.12
N GLY A 156 -9.48 27.89 -3.68
CA GLY A 156 -9.98 28.96 -4.55
C GLY A 156 -9.48 28.90 -5.99
N SER A 157 -8.36 28.22 -6.25
CA SER A 157 -7.85 27.95 -7.60
C SER A 157 -6.89 26.76 -7.63
N GLU A 158 -6.68 26.19 -8.82
CA GLU A 158 -5.67 25.13 -9.00
C GLU A 158 -4.24 25.60 -8.64
N GLY A 159 -3.87 26.85 -8.98
CA GLY A 159 -2.53 27.37 -8.68
C GLY A 159 -2.24 27.42 -7.18
N GLU A 160 -3.19 27.94 -6.39
CA GLU A 160 -3.09 27.95 -4.93
C GLU A 160 -3.11 26.53 -4.35
N PHE A 161 -3.88 25.63 -4.95
CA PHE A 161 -3.89 24.23 -4.53
C PHE A 161 -2.54 23.53 -4.80
N VAL A 162 -1.91 23.79 -5.95
CA VAL A 162 -0.57 23.29 -6.28
C VAL A 162 0.48 23.80 -5.30
N ALA A 163 0.35 25.05 -4.82
CA ALA A 163 1.21 25.55 -3.74
C ALA A 163 1.05 24.73 -2.44
N LEU A 164 -0.18 24.36 -2.07
CA LEU A 164 -0.44 23.45 -0.95
C LEU A 164 0.16 22.05 -1.18
N MET A 165 0.10 21.54 -2.41
CA MET A 165 0.69 20.24 -2.77
C MET A 165 2.19 20.22 -2.57
N ASN A 166 2.89 21.25 -3.02
CA ASN A 166 4.34 21.34 -2.85
C ASN A 166 4.74 21.62 -1.40
N ALA A 167 3.93 22.38 -0.64
CA ALA A 167 4.14 22.55 0.79
C ALA A 167 4.01 21.23 1.56
N LYS A 168 2.98 20.43 1.25
CA LYS A 168 2.82 19.09 1.84
C LYS A 168 3.94 18.13 1.41
N ALA A 169 4.38 18.20 0.15
CA ALA A 169 5.53 17.41 -0.32
C ALA A 169 6.79 17.70 0.50
N ALA A 170 7.06 18.99 0.78
CA ALA A 170 8.18 19.39 1.64
C ALA A 170 8.01 18.93 3.10
N GLU A 171 6.79 19.02 3.65
CA GLU A 171 6.45 18.53 5.00
C GLU A 171 6.74 17.03 5.15
N LEU A 172 6.41 16.24 4.12
CA LEU A 172 6.62 14.78 4.10
C LEU A 172 8.04 14.38 3.67
N GLY A 173 8.95 15.34 3.41
CA GLY A 173 10.32 15.04 2.98
C GLY A 173 10.44 14.46 1.56
N MET A 174 9.47 14.73 0.69
CA MET A 174 9.46 14.29 -0.72
C MET A 174 10.43 15.13 -1.58
N ASN A 175 11.72 14.92 -1.38
CA ASN A 175 12.80 15.76 -1.93
C ASN A 175 12.99 15.66 -3.45
N ASN A 176 12.40 14.65 -4.10
CA ASN A 176 12.48 14.41 -5.54
C ASN A 176 11.09 14.54 -6.19
N THR A 177 10.27 15.47 -5.70
CA THR A 177 8.91 15.70 -6.15
C THR A 177 8.64 17.18 -6.40
N HIS A 178 7.93 17.47 -7.49
CA HIS A 178 7.32 18.78 -7.73
C HIS A 178 5.98 18.58 -8.45
N PHE A 179 4.91 19.14 -7.87
CA PHE A 179 3.59 19.17 -8.46
C PHE A 179 3.37 20.47 -9.25
N ALA A 180 2.74 20.36 -10.41
CA ALA A 180 2.48 21.48 -11.32
C ALA A 180 0.99 21.58 -11.70
N ASN A 181 0.20 20.56 -11.35
CA ASN A 181 -1.25 20.49 -11.48
C ASN A 181 -1.78 19.48 -10.46
N CYS A 182 -3.10 19.44 -10.25
CA CYS A 182 -3.73 18.58 -9.22
C CYS A 182 -4.17 17.19 -9.75
N HIS A 183 -3.97 16.90 -11.04
CA HIS A 183 -4.47 15.69 -11.68
C HIS A 183 -3.40 14.78 -12.27
N GLY A 184 -2.22 15.30 -12.58
CA GLY A 184 -1.10 14.57 -13.15
C GLY A 184 -1.19 14.34 -14.66
N LEU A 185 -1.67 15.33 -15.42
CA LEU A 185 -1.41 15.34 -16.86
C LEU A 185 0.05 15.78 -17.10
N ASP A 186 0.63 15.35 -18.21
CA ASP A 186 2.00 15.69 -18.58
C ASP A 186 2.15 17.21 -18.70
N THR A 187 3.11 17.76 -17.97
CA THR A 187 3.53 19.15 -18.06
C THR A 187 4.97 19.27 -17.60
N GLU A 188 5.64 20.36 -17.96
CA GLU A 188 6.99 20.63 -17.50
C GLU A 188 7.04 20.73 -15.97
N ASN A 189 8.15 20.27 -15.40
CA ASN A 189 8.37 20.25 -13.95
C ASN A 189 7.29 19.50 -13.16
N HIS A 190 6.64 18.48 -13.72
CA HIS A 190 5.74 17.60 -12.96
C HIS A 190 6.36 16.22 -12.77
N TYR A 191 6.87 15.94 -11.57
CA TYR A 191 7.57 14.69 -11.29
C TYR A 191 7.44 14.27 -9.84
N ALA A 192 7.62 12.97 -9.60
CA ALA A 192 7.84 12.38 -8.29
C ALA A 192 8.79 11.18 -8.43
N SER A 193 9.42 10.78 -7.33
CA SER A 193 10.19 9.53 -7.29
C SER A 193 9.38 8.38 -6.67
N ALA A 194 9.79 7.13 -6.89
CA ALA A 194 9.10 5.98 -6.28
C ALA A 194 9.18 6.01 -4.74
N TYR A 195 10.30 6.50 -4.19
CA TYR A 195 10.50 6.68 -2.76
C TYR A 195 9.58 7.78 -2.19
N ASP A 196 9.47 8.91 -2.87
CA ASP A 196 8.59 9.99 -2.41
C ASP A 196 7.11 9.59 -2.49
N LEU A 197 6.73 8.89 -3.55
CA LEU A 197 5.38 8.31 -3.67
C LEU A 197 5.12 7.26 -2.59
N TRP A 198 6.15 6.56 -2.11
CA TRP A 198 6.05 5.69 -0.96
C TRP A 198 5.75 6.46 0.32
N LEU A 199 6.49 7.54 0.61
CA LEU A 199 6.22 8.41 1.77
C LEU A 199 4.78 8.91 1.75
N LEU A 200 4.36 9.49 0.62
CA LEU A 200 2.99 9.97 0.42
C LEU A 200 1.95 8.86 0.60
N THR A 201 2.20 7.67 0.06
CA THR A 201 1.24 6.55 0.14
C THR A 201 1.12 6.03 1.57
N ARG A 202 2.24 5.89 2.29
CA ARG A 202 2.23 5.45 3.69
C ARG A 202 1.47 6.44 4.56
N TYR A 203 1.71 7.73 4.38
CA TYR A 203 0.95 8.80 5.04
C TYR A 203 -0.54 8.72 4.69
N ALA A 204 -0.86 8.59 3.40
CA ALA A 204 -2.23 8.58 2.92
C ALA A 204 -3.04 7.39 3.44
N LEU A 205 -2.45 6.20 3.48
CA LEU A 205 -3.10 4.98 3.97
C LEU A 205 -3.33 4.99 5.49
N ALA A 206 -2.67 5.87 6.24
CA ALA A 206 -2.98 6.08 7.67
C ALA A 206 -4.32 6.81 7.87
N ASN A 207 -4.82 7.52 6.85
CA ASN A 207 -6.16 8.11 6.87
C ASN A 207 -7.21 7.02 6.52
N PRO A 208 -8.13 6.67 7.44
CA PRO A 208 -9.09 5.58 7.23
C PRO A 208 -10.09 5.88 6.11
N THR A 209 -10.43 7.15 5.87
CA THR A 209 -11.31 7.55 4.77
C THR A 209 -10.61 7.33 3.43
N PHE A 210 -9.35 7.75 3.30
CA PHE A 210 -8.57 7.50 2.09
C PHE A 210 -8.43 6.00 1.82
N ALA A 211 -8.03 5.22 2.83
CA ALA A 211 -7.87 3.77 2.73
C ALA A 211 -9.17 3.08 2.27
N ALA A 212 -10.32 3.48 2.83
CA ALA A 212 -11.62 2.94 2.43
C ALA A 212 -11.98 3.26 0.97
N ILE A 213 -11.69 4.48 0.49
CA ILE A 213 -11.99 4.87 -0.89
C ILE A 213 -11.13 4.08 -1.87
N VAL A 214 -9.82 3.97 -1.65
CA VAL A 214 -8.92 3.29 -2.61
C VAL A 214 -9.13 1.76 -2.67
N SER A 215 -9.72 1.17 -1.62
CA SER A 215 -10.13 -0.24 -1.62
C SER A 215 -11.50 -0.49 -2.26
N THR A 216 -12.23 0.57 -2.65
CA THR A 216 -13.60 0.44 -3.17
C THR A 216 -13.60 0.04 -4.65
N ALA A 217 -14.32 -1.04 -4.98
CA ALA A 217 -14.49 -1.50 -6.36
C ALA A 217 -15.52 -0.68 -7.14
N GLU A 218 -16.62 -0.29 -6.51
CA GLU A 218 -17.72 0.45 -7.11
C GLU A 218 -18.32 1.42 -6.09
N HIS A 219 -18.66 2.63 -6.54
CA HIS A 219 -19.37 3.64 -5.76
C HIS A 219 -20.50 4.23 -6.60
N THR A 220 -21.67 4.41 -6.00
CA THR A 220 -22.80 5.07 -6.66
C THR A 220 -23.27 6.24 -5.81
N SER A 221 -23.37 7.41 -6.41
CA SER A 221 -23.98 8.59 -5.80
C SER A 221 -24.82 9.36 -6.82
N GLY A 222 -26.11 9.49 -6.54
CA GLY A 222 -27.06 10.09 -7.48
C GLY A 222 -27.00 9.41 -8.85
N SER A 223 -26.66 10.19 -9.89
CA SER A 223 -26.47 9.71 -11.26
C SER A 223 -25.09 9.14 -11.55
N TYR A 224 -24.12 9.30 -10.65
CA TYR A 224 -22.75 8.84 -10.82
C TYR A 224 -22.63 7.37 -10.43
N ARG A 225 -22.24 6.54 -11.38
CA ARG A 225 -21.86 5.14 -11.17
C ARG A 225 -20.38 5.00 -11.49
N LEU A 226 -19.56 4.87 -10.46
CA LEU A 226 -18.12 4.89 -10.55
C LEU A 226 -17.59 3.48 -10.31
N THR A 227 -16.93 2.89 -11.31
CA THR A 227 -16.25 1.60 -11.18
C THR A 227 -14.75 1.85 -11.17
N SER A 228 -14.05 1.30 -10.18
CA SER A 228 -12.60 1.45 -10.07
C SER A 228 -11.89 0.93 -11.31
N ILE A 229 -11.04 1.77 -11.91
CA ILE A 229 -10.16 1.40 -13.02
C ILE A 229 -8.94 0.61 -12.54
N ASN A 230 -8.71 0.55 -11.22
CA ASN A 230 -7.64 -0.26 -10.64
C ASN A 230 -8.01 -1.74 -10.72
N ARG A 231 -7.62 -2.40 -11.82
CA ARG A 231 -7.89 -3.83 -12.02
C ARG A 231 -7.19 -4.70 -10.97
N PHE A 232 -6.13 -4.19 -10.34
CA PHE A 232 -5.37 -4.94 -9.34
C PHE A 232 -6.23 -5.40 -8.16
N LEU A 233 -7.24 -4.62 -7.77
CA LEU A 233 -8.22 -4.99 -6.74
C LEU A 233 -8.92 -6.32 -7.03
N LYS A 234 -9.11 -6.67 -8.30
CA LYS A 234 -9.73 -7.92 -8.74
C LYS A 234 -8.69 -9.00 -9.08
N LEU A 235 -7.52 -8.59 -9.57
CA LEU A 235 -6.50 -9.49 -10.10
C LEU A 235 -5.63 -10.12 -9.00
N TYR A 236 -5.45 -9.45 -7.86
CA TYR A 236 -4.47 -9.88 -6.87
C TYR A 236 -5.10 -10.16 -5.50
N PRO A 237 -4.95 -11.38 -4.94
CA PRO A 237 -5.50 -11.74 -3.64
C PRO A 237 -4.96 -10.87 -2.51
N GLY A 238 -5.87 -10.25 -1.77
CA GLY A 238 -5.55 -9.33 -0.67
C GLY A 238 -5.30 -7.89 -1.10
N ALA A 239 -5.43 -7.56 -2.40
CA ALA A 239 -5.29 -6.19 -2.86
C ALA A 239 -6.33 -5.25 -2.25
N ASP A 240 -5.88 -4.10 -1.78
CA ASP A 240 -6.71 -3.10 -1.10
C ASP A 240 -6.35 -1.65 -1.50
N GLY A 241 -5.71 -1.47 -2.65
CA GLY A 241 -5.37 -0.17 -3.20
C GLY A 241 -4.25 -0.22 -4.25
N VAL A 242 -3.63 0.90 -4.61
CA VAL A 242 -3.98 2.27 -4.21
C VAL A 242 -4.41 3.07 -5.43
N LYS A 243 -3.52 3.26 -6.41
CA LYS A 243 -3.83 4.13 -7.56
C LYS A 243 -3.04 3.76 -8.81
N THR A 244 -3.70 3.86 -9.96
CA THR A 244 -3.10 3.76 -11.30
C THR A 244 -2.82 5.15 -11.88
N GLY A 245 -1.85 5.24 -12.79
CA GLY A 245 -1.60 6.44 -13.60
C GLY A 245 -1.07 6.09 -14.98
N THR A 246 -1.55 6.79 -16.02
CA THR A 246 -1.04 6.64 -17.39
C THR A 246 -1.07 7.98 -18.09
N THR A 247 0.04 8.34 -18.72
CA THR A 247 0.13 9.42 -19.72
C THR A 247 1.18 9.01 -20.76
N PRO A 248 1.22 9.66 -21.94
CA PRO A 248 2.29 9.43 -22.91
C PRO A 248 3.70 9.63 -22.33
N GLY A 249 3.89 10.63 -21.47
CA GLY A 249 5.19 10.91 -20.83
C GLY A 249 5.54 9.97 -19.69
N ALA A 250 4.56 9.58 -18.86
CA ALA A 250 4.79 8.70 -17.72
C ALA A 250 4.93 7.22 -18.11
N GLY A 251 4.26 6.79 -19.18
CA GLY A 251 3.98 5.38 -19.40
C GLY A 251 2.99 4.83 -18.37
N GLU A 252 3.04 3.53 -18.10
CA GLU A 252 2.15 2.89 -17.14
C GLU A 252 2.73 2.91 -15.71
N CYS A 253 2.01 3.51 -14.76
CA CYS A 253 2.41 3.57 -13.35
C CYS A 253 1.37 2.93 -12.44
N LEU A 254 1.80 2.28 -11.35
CA LEU A 254 0.91 1.70 -10.34
C LEU A 254 1.53 1.81 -8.95
N ILE A 255 0.72 2.21 -7.98
CA ILE A 255 0.94 1.96 -6.56
C ILE A 255 -0.09 0.91 -6.14
N ALA A 256 0.39 -0.27 -5.79
CA ALA A 256 -0.41 -1.41 -5.36
C ALA A 256 -0.20 -1.68 -3.87
N SER A 257 -1.27 -1.85 -3.13
CA SER A 257 -1.25 -2.30 -1.74
C SER A 257 -1.96 -3.64 -1.64
N ALA A 258 -1.44 -4.53 -0.81
CA ALA A 258 -2.13 -5.76 -0.44
C ALA A 258 -1.90 -6.10 1.03
N THR A 259 -2.92 -6.69 1.66
CA THR A 259 -2.88 -7.17 3.04
C THR A 259 -3.18 -8.67 3.10
N ARG A 260 -2.33 -9.44 3.76
CA ARG A 260 -2.55 -10.87 4.06
C ARG A 260 -2.16 -11.14 5.51
N GLU A 261 -3.03 -11.80 6.24
CA GLU A 261 -2.79 -12.19 7.65
C GLU A 261 -2.36 -10.99 8.54
N GLY A 262 -2.92 -9.81 8.29
CA GLY A 262 -2.61 -8.58 9.03
C GLY A 262 -1.31 -7.87 8.61
N GLN A 263 -0.54 -8.45 7.69
CA GLN A 263 0.67 -7.82 7.13
C GLN A 263 0.34 -7.12 5.83
N LYS A 264 0.73 -5.84 5.71
CA LYS A 264 0.48 -5.00 4.54
C LYS A 264 1.78 -4.62 3.85
N ALA A 265 1.85 -4.84 2.55
CA ALA A 265 2.95 -4.40 1.70
C ALA A 265 2.47 -3.48 0.59
N VAL A 266 3.37 -2.60 0.15
CA VAL A 266 3.13 -1.66 -0.95
C VAL A 266 4.21 -1.84 -2.00
N ALA A 267 3.77 -2.04 -3.24
CA ALA A 267 4.61 -2.08 -4.43
C ALA A 267 4.33 -0.86 -5.32
N ILE A 268 5.39 -0.17 -5.74
CA ILE A 268 5.34 0.99 -6.64
C ILE A 268 6.13 0.64 -7.88
N VAL A 269 5.52 0.82 -9.06
CA VAL A 269 6.18 0.67 -10.36
C VAL A 269 5.88 1.89 -11.22
N LEU A 270 6.93 2.50 -11.77
CA LEU A 270 6.85 3.70 -12.61
C LEU A 270 7.37 3.38 -14.02
N ASN A 271 6.58 3.73 -15.03
CA ASN A 271 6.86 3.45 -16.44
C ASN A 271 7.17 1.96 -16.67
N SER A 272 6.21 1.11 -16.28
CA SER A 272 6.27 -0.34 -16.42
C SER A 272 5.68 -0.79 -17.77
N PRO A 273 6.21 -1.84 -18.42
CA PRO A 273 5.54 -2.47 -19.56
C PRO A 273 4.36 -3.37 -19.15
N ASP A 274 4.33 -3.86 -17.90
CA ASP A 274 3.23 -4.63 -17.31
C ASP A 274 3.08 -4.27 -15.84
N ARG A 275 2.45 -3.11 -15.57
CA ARG A 275 2.35 -2.56 -14.21
C ARG A 275 1.73 -3.54 -13.22
N TYR A 276 0.79 -4.38 -13.68
CA TYR A 276 0.05 -5.28 -12.80
C TYR A 276 0.84 -6.56 -12.52
N GLY A 277 1.45 -7.16 -13.55
CA GLY A 277 2.32 -8.34 -13.36
C GLY A 277 3.56 -8.04 -12.53
N GLU A 278 4.19 -6.88 -12.75
CA GLU A 278 5.36 -6.45 -11.99
C GLU A 278 5.05 -6.13 -10.53
N ALA A 279 3.95 -5.41 -10.26
CA ALA A 279 3.50 -5.17 -8.89
C ALA A 279 3.10 -6.47 -8.18
N ALA A 280 2.43 -7.41 -8.88
CA ALA A 280 2.13 -8.74 -8.34
C ALA A 280 3.40 -9.50 -7.99
N SER A 281 4.43 -9.44 -8.84
CA SER A 281 5.71 -10.12 -8.62
C SER A 281 6.46 -9.58 -7.40
N LEU A 282 6.46 -8.25 -7.20
CA LEU A 282 7.00 -7.62 -5.99
C LEU A 282 6.23 -8.03 -4.73
N LEU A 283 4.89 -7.99 -4.76
CA LEU A 283 4.08 -8.39 -3.60
C LEU A 283 4.16 -9.89 -3.30
N ASP A 284 4.26 -10.75 -4.32
CA ASP A 284 4.48 -12.18 -4.12
C ASP A 284 5.85 -12.45 -3.52
N TYR A 285 6.88 -11.69 -3.92
CA TYR A 285 8.18 -11.74 -3.28
C TYR A 285 8.09 -11.31 -1.81
N TYR A 286 7.30 -10.29 -1.48
CA TYR A 286 7.04 -9.90 -0.10
C TYR A 286 6.45 -11.05 0.72
N PHE A 287 5.25 -11.51 0.35
CA PHE A 287 4.50 -12.49 1.15
C PHE A 287 5.13 -13.88 1.18
N ARG A 288 6.02 -14.21 0.24
CA ARG A 288 6.76 -15.48 0.25
C ARG A 288 7.94 -15.47 1.21
N ASN A 289 8.59 -14.32 1.41
CA ASN A 289 9.89 -14.28 2.04
C ASN A 289 9.95 -13.47 3.34
N TYR A 290 8.97 -12.61 3.58
CA TYR A 290 8.92 -11.75 4.75
C TYR A 290 7.75 -12.16 5.65
N THR A 291 8.01 -12.08 6.95
CA THR A 291 6.98 -12.17 7.98
C THR A 291 7.27 -11.14 9.04
N LEU A 292 6.26 -10.37 9.42
CA LEU A 292 6.38 -9.37 10.46
C LEU A 292 6.43 -10.07 11.82
N LEU A 293 7.58 -9.95 12.49
CA LEU A 293 7.75 -10.41 13.87
C LEU A 293 7.71 -9.19 14.78
N SER A 294 6.65 -9.09 15.59
CA SER A 294 6.64 -8.15 16.70
C SER A 294 7.61 -8.67 17.78
N LEU A 295 8.68 -7.92 18.00
CA LEU A 295 9.59 -8.16 19.11
C LEU A 295 9.10 -7.37 20.32
N ASP A 296 8.15 -7.91 21.08
CA ASP A 296 7.96 -7.44 22.46
C ASP A 296 9.09 -8.03 23.29
N ALA A 297 10.23 -7.37 23.28
CA ALA A 297 11.20 -7.59 24.34
C ALA A 297 10.50 -7.14 25.62
N GLY A 298 10.01 -8.09 26.41
CA GLY A 298 9.54 -7.80 27.76
C GLY A 298 10.58 -7.00 28.57
N PRO A 299 10.27 -6.61 29.81
CA PRO A 299 11.19 -5.84 30.63
C PRO A 299 12.59 -6.47 30.67
N SER A 300 13.59 -5.74 30.19
CA SER A 300 14.99 -6.15 30.10
C SER A 300 15.90 -4.97 30.45
N PRO A 301 17.14 -5.19 30.89
CA PRO A 301 18.09 -4.10 31.13
C PRO A 301 18.35 -3.20 29.92
N LEU A 302 18.01 -3.66 28.70
CA LEU A 302 18.17 -2.90 27.46
C LEU A 302 17.00 -1.96 27.16
N ASN A 303 15.85 -2.14 27.80
CA ASN A 303 14.64 -1.34 27.57
C ASN A 303 13.98 -0.90 28.90
N LEU A 304 14.78 -0.75 29.96
CA LEU A 304 14.36 -0.17 31.22
C LEU A 304 15.24 1.03 31.56
N TRP A 305 14.61 2.15 31.90
CA TRP A 305 15.29 3.31 32.45
C TRP A 305 14.94 3.47 33.93
N HIS A 306 15.97 3.63 34.75
CA HIS A 306 15.87 3.90 36.18
C HIS A 306 16.07 5.40 36.42
N SER A 307 15.03 6.05 36.91
CA SER A 307 15.09 7.47 37.27
C SER A 307 15.80 7.69 38.61
N PRO A 308 16.31 8.91 38.88
CA PRO A 308 16.93 9.25 40.17
C PRO A 308 15.99 9.14 41.38
N ASP A 309 14.66 9.21 41.17
CA ASP A 309 13.66 9.09 42.24
C ASP A 309 13.30 7.63 42.58
N GLY A 310 13.87 6.66 41.85
CA GLY A 310 13.63 5.23 42.05
C GLY A 310 12.54 4.64 41.17
N SER A 311 11.85 5.44 40.36
CA SER A 311 10.86 4.95 39.40
C SER A 311 11.51 4.24 38.21
N ILE A 312 10.87 3.17 37.74
CA ILE A 312 11.32 2.35 36.60
C ILE A 312 10.38 2.58 35.42
N TYR A 313 10.95 2.90 34.26
CA TYR A 313 10.21 3.14 33.02
C TYR A 313 10.61 2.11 31.96
N LYS A 314 9.64 1.54 31.25
CA LYS A 314 9.92 0.75 30.03
C LYS A 314 10.17 1.72 28.89
N LEU A 315 11.34 1.62 28.27
CA LEU A 315 11.67 2.33 27.04
C LEU A 315 11.00 1.57 25.89
N GLU A 316 10.00 2.19 25.27
CA GLU A 316 9.44 1.69 24.02
C GLU A 316 10.24 2.30 22.86
N VAL A 317 10.81 1.46 22.01
CA VAL A 317 11.38 1.92 20.75
C VAL A 317 10.20 2.10 19.80
N GLU A 318 9.71 3.32 19.65
CA GLU A 318 8.90 3.65 18.49
C GLU A 318 9.80 3.48 17.27
N GLY A 319 9.65 2.37 16.54
CA GLY A 319 10.27 2.23 15.23
C GLY A 319 9.92 3.46 14.41
N GLU A 320 10.90 4.05 13.72
CA GLU A 320 10.78 5.32 13.00
C GLU A 320 9.40 5.46 12.33
N ARG A 321 8.49 6.18 13.01
CA ARG A 321 7.36 6.80 12.34
C ARG A 321 7.98 7.98 11.58
N ALA A 322 8.59 7.67 10.44
CA ALA A 322 8.81 8.67 9.42
C ALA A 322 7.43 9.28 9.15
N LEU A 323 7.32 10.57 9.47
CA LEU A 323 6.11 11.37 9.39
C LEU A 323 5.44 11.22 8.04
#